data_AF-A0A662QX19-F1
#
_entry.id   AF-A0A662QX19-F1
#
_cell.length_a   1.000
_cell.length_b   1.000
_cell.length_c   1.000
_cell.angle_alpha   90.00
_cell.angle_beta   90.00
_cell.angle_gamma   90.00
#
_symmetry.space_group_name_H-M   'P 1'
#
loop_
_entity.id
_entity.type
_entity.pdbx_description
1 polymer ?
#
loop_
_entity_poly.entity_id
_entity_poly.type
_entity_poly.pdbx_seq_one_letter_code
_entity_poly.pdbx_strand_id
1 'polypeptide(L)' 'MNEKNNTTNETDTLETDVPRCPHCGSTNVYGISRVVGYYSKIDNWNKSKKAEFADRQKGTYKI' A
#
# COMPACT_ATOMS: atom_id res chain seq x y z
N MET A 1 16.64 39.53 -2.62
CA MET A 1 16.10 39.09 -1.33
C MET A 1 14.65 38.65 -1.50
N ASN A 2 14.47 37.32 -1.45
CA ASN A 2 13.34 36.55 -0.93
C ASN A 2 12.03 36.62 -1.76
N GLU A 3 11.75 35.68 -2.65
CA GLU A 3 11.34 34.25 -2.47
C GLU A 3 9.85 34.04 -2.19
N LYS A 4 9.13 33.67 -3.27
CA LYS A 4 8.12 32.60 -3.39
C LYS A 4 7.15 32.33 -2.23
N ASN A 5 5.89 32.78 -2.38
CA ASN A 5 4.74 32.17 -1.70
C ASN A 5 3.62 31.89 -2.71
N ASN A 6 3.75 30.83 -3.52
CA ASN A 6 2.60 30.27 -4.24
C ASN A 6 1.65 29.66 -3.21
N THR A 7 0.59 30.39 -2.88
CA THR A 7 -0.51 29.91 -2.07
C THR A 7 -1.71 29.85 -2.99
N THR A 8 -2.25 28.65 -3.22
CA THR A 8 -3.61 28.27 -2.83
C THR A 8 -3.89 26.86 -3.36
N ASN A 9 -3.66 25.87 -2.49
CA ASN A 9 -4.61 24.82 -2.11
C ASN A 9 -5.46 24.20 -3.24
N GLU A 10 -5.02 23.03 -3.71
CA GLU A 10 -5.86 22.03 -4.38
C GLU A 10 -5.72 20.68 -3.69
N THR A 11 -6.03 20.62 -2.39
CA THR A 11 -6.24 19.34 -1.69
C THR A 11 -7.71 18.95 -1.81
N ASP A 12 -8.10 18.53 -3.01
CA ASP A 12 -9.26 17.66 -3.22
C ASP A 12 -8.75 16.36 -3.83
N THR A 13 -8.11 15.53 -3.00
CA THR A 13 -7.96 14.11 -3.33
C THR A 13 -8.21 13.32 -2.05
N LEU A 14 -9.31 12.56 -2.09
CA LEU A 14 -9.70 11.52 -1.15
C LEU A 14 -8.47 10.88 -0.50
N GLU A 15 -8.29 11.12 0.81
CA GLU A 15 -7.12 10.67 1.56
C GLU A 15 -6.98 9.14 1.45
N THR A 16 -6.03 8.70 0.64
CA THR A 16 -5.59 7.31 0.67
C THR A 16 -4.77 7.12 1.94
N ASP A 17 -5.14 6.15 2.78
CA ASP A 17 -4.34 5.72 3.93
C ASP A 17 -3.01 5.14 3.43
N VAL A 18 -2.04 6.01 3.19
CA VAL A 18 -0.68 5.60 2.81
C VAL A 18 -0.05 4.91 4.03
N PRO A 19 0.42 3.66 3.89
CA PRO A 19 1.02 2.95 5.01
C PRO A 19 2.29 3.67 5.47
N ARG A 20 2.44 3.81 6.80
CA ARG A 20 3.59 4.48 7.43
C ARG A 20 4.17 3.60 8.53
N CYS A 21 5.49 3.68 8.70
CA CYS A 21 6.16 3.07 9.84
C CYS A 21 5.68 3.72 11.15
N PRO A 22 5.14 2.97 12.13
CA PRO A 22 4.62 3.55 13.37
C PRO A 22 5.73 4.14 14.27
N HIS A 23 6.99 3.84 14.00
CA HIS A 23 8.12 4.32 14.80
C HIS A 23 8.72 5.64 14.27
N CYS A 24 8.82 5.82 12.95
CA CYS A 24 9.49 6.98 12.34
C CYS A 24 8.66 7.74 11.31
N GLY A 25 7.44 7.29 11.02
CA GLY A 25 6.55 7.91 10.02
C GLY A 25 6.96 7.71 8.56
N SER A 26 8.05 6.99 8.29
CA SER A 26 8.52 6.72 6.93
C SER A 26 7.46 6.01 6.09
N THR A 27 7.28 6.47 4.85
CA THR A 27 6.42 5.85 3.83
C THR A 27 7.14 4.75 3.06
N ASN A 28 8.45 4.54 3.28
CA ASN A 28 9.22 3.47 2.67
C ASN A 28 8.94 2.13 3.38
N VAL A 29 7.69 1.68 3.30
CA VAL A 29 7.19 0.42 3.84
C VAL A 29 6.57 -0.39 2.72
N TYR A 30 6.54 -1.72 2.89
CA TYR A 30 5.97 -2.63 1.90
C TYR A 30 5.18 -3.75 2.56
N GLY A 31 4.18 -4.26 1.85
CA GLY A 31 3.37 -5.39 2.30
C GLY A 31 4.09 -6.72 2.12
N ILE A 32 4.05 -7.58 3.14
CA ILE A 32 4.47 -8.98 3.06
C ILE A 32 3.34 -9.91 3.45
N SER A 33 3.29 -11.09 2.84
CA SER A 33 2.34 -12.14 3.19
C SER A 33 2.96 -13.52 2.99
N ARG A 34 2.39 -14.53 3.64
CA ARG A 34 2.94 -15.89 3.68
C ARG A 34 2.41 -16.73 2.50
N VAL A 35 3.32 -17.35 1.76
CA VAL A 35 3.03 -18.29 0.66
C VAL A 35 3.72 -19.61 0.96
N VAL A 36 2.96 -20.70 1.07
CA VAL A 36 3.44 -22.10 1.28
C VAL A 36 4.64 -22.17 2.23
N GLY A 37 4.52 -21.58 3.42
CA GLY A 37 5.52 -21.70 4.48
C GLY A 37 6.49 -20.53 4.63
N TYR A 38 6.70 -19.67 3.61
CA TYR A 38 7.65 -18.54 3.67
C TYR A 38 6.99 -17.17 3.41
N TYR A 39 7.65 -16.08 3.82
CA TYR A 39 7.18 -14.71 3.57
C TYR A 39 7.67 -14.17 2.23
N SER A 40 6.81 -13.44 1.52
CA SER A 40 7.12 -12.80 0.25
C SER A 40 6.54 -11.39 0.18
N LYS A 41 7.21 -10.48 -0.52
CA LYS A 41 6.72 -9.12 -0.78
C LYS A 41 5.55 -9.17 -1.76
N ILE A 42 4.42 -8.59 -1.37
CA ILE A 42 3.18 -8.58 -2.16
C ILE A 42 3.38 -7.79 -3.46
N ASP A 43 4.20 -6.74 -3.44
CA ASP A 43 4.45 -5.87 -4.60
C ASP A 43 5.00 -6.66 -5.78
N ASN A 44 5.85 -7.65 -5.51
CA ASN A 44 6.50 -8.51 -6.51
C ASN A 44 5.59 -9.63 -7.04
N TRP A 45 4.33 -9.70 -6.61
CA TRP A 45 3.40 -10.73 -7.07
C TRP A 45 2.77 -10.38 -8.41
N ASN A 46 2.56 -11.40 -9.24
CA ASN A 46 1.78 -11.26 -10.47
C ASN A 46 0.29 -10.99 -10.16
N LYS A 47 -0.47 -10.59 -11.19
CA LYS A 47 -1.90 -10.25 -11.07
C LYS A 47 -2.71 -11.39 -10.46
N SER A 48 -2.44 -12.65 -10.84
CA SER A 48 -3.18 -13.81 -10.35
C SER A 48 -2.99 -14.06 -8.86
N LYS A 49 -1.76 -13.93 -8.34
CA LYS A 49 -1.47 -14.05 -6.90
C LYS A 49 -2.09 -12.92 -6.09
N LYS A 50 -2.08 -11.68 -6.62
CA LYS A 50 -2.76 -10.54 -5.96
C LYS A 50 -4.27 -10.75 -5.91
N ALA A 51 -4.87 -11.30 -6.97
CA ALA A 51 -6.29 -11.62 -7.00
C ALA A 51 -6.66 -12.74 -6.00
N GLU A 52 -5.91 -13.85 -6.01
CA GLU A 52 -6.10 -14.93 -5.02
C GLU A 52 -5.93 -14.42 -3.60
N PHE A 53 -4.93 -13.56 -3.34
CA PHE A 53 -4.73 -12.95 -2.04
C PHE A 53 -5.91 -12.08 -1.59
N ALA A 54 -6.46 -11.26 -2.49
CA ALA A 54 -7.67 -10.48 -2.20
C ALA A 54 -8.87 -11.38 -1.90
N ASP A 55 -9.01 -12.48 -2.63
CA ASP A 55 -10.07 -13.48 -2.41
C ASP A 55 -9.91 -14.17 -1.05
N ARG A 56 -8.68 -14.54 -0.63
CA ARG A 56 -8.39 -15.07 0.72
C ARG A 56 -8.76 -14.07 1.81
N GLN A 57 -8.41 -12.80 1.64
CA GLN A 57 -8.70 -11.76 2.64
C GLN A 57 -10.21 -11.55 2.83
N LYS A 58 -10.98 -11.74 1.76
CA LYS A 58 -12.46 -11.70 1.79
C LYS A 58 -13.09 -13.01 2.28
N GLY A 59 -12.32 -14.10 2.35
CA GLY A 59 -12.83 -15.45 2.61
C GLY A 59 -13.62 -16.04 1.44
N THR A 60 -13.57 -15.43 0.25
CA THR A 60 -14.28 -15.89 -0.94
C THR A 60 -13.40 -16.83 -1.76
N TYR A 61 -13.42 -18.12 -1.44
CA TYR A 61 -12.68 -19.12 -2.18
C TYR A 61 -13.44 -19.51 -3.46
N LYS A 62 -12.85 -19.25 -4.63
CA LYS A 62 -13.37 -19.75 -5.90
C LYS A 62 -12.98 -21.23 -6.05
N ILE A 63 -13.99 -22.09 -6.19
CA ILE A 63 -13.86 -23.54 -6.44
C ILE A 63 -13.99 -23.77 -7.94
#